data_AF-A0AAD6C9M0-F1
#
_entry.id   AF-A0AAD6C9M0-F1
#
_cell.length_a   1.000
_cell.length_b   1.000
_cell.length_c   1.000
_cell.angle_alpha   90.00
_cell.angle_beta   90.00
_cell.angle_gamma   90.00
#
_symmetry.space_group_name_H-M   'P 1'
#
loop_
_entity.id
_entity.type
_entity.pdbx_description
1 polymer ?
#
loop_
_entity_poly.entity_id
_entity_poly.type
_entity_poly.pdbx_seq_one_letter_code
_entity_poly.pdbx_strand_id
1 'polypeptide(L)'
;MATPSTEETSIVDPDGDVILILPNECGLSPNSSQRPAPTRFKASSKHLTLASAFFKAQFSSNWRKGRELGENGTVAVHISTADHDSWTMSILMNMIHGRQRHIPFSAVEGCPGH
;
A
#
# COMPACT_ATOMS: atom_id res chain seq x y z
N MET A 1 11.32 2.82 -28.48
CA MET A 1 10.12 3.36 -27.80
C MET A 1 10.08 2.71 -26.42
N ALA A 2 10.45 3.42 -25.37
CA ALA A 2 10.41 2.88 -24.01
C ALA A 2 8.96 2.90 -23.52
N THR A 3 8.41 1.74 -23.19
CA THR A 3 7.12 1.63 -22.53
C THR A 3 7.19 2.33 -21.17
N PRO A 4 6.26 3.24 -20.82
CA PRO A 4 6.24 3.83 -19.49
C PRO A 4 5.92 2.72 -18.48
N SER A 5 6.80 2.54 -17.51
CA SER A 5 6.64 1.61 -16.40
C SER A 5 5.29 1.86 -15.74
N THR A 6 4.36 0.91 -15.90
CA THR A 6 2.99 1.01 -15.41
C THR A 6 2.99 1.34 -13.93
N GLU A 7 2.40 2.48 -13.58
CA GLU A 7 2.14 2.93 -12.22
C GLU A 7 1.01 2.07 -11.63
N GLU A 8 1.28 0.77 -11.44
CA GLU A 8 0.26 -0.22 -11.10
C GLU A 8 -0.22 0.01 -9.67
N THR A 9 -1.46 0.45 -9.54
CA THR A 9 -2.12 0.64 -8.24
C THR A 9 -2.99 -0.57 -7.96
N SER A 10 -2.69 -1.28 -6.88
CA SER A 10 -3.51 -2.38 -6.39
C SER A 10 -4.79 -1.83 -5.76
N ILE A 11 -5.95 -2.20 -6.33
CA ILE A 11 -7.26 -1.71 -5.88
C ILE A 11 -7.81 -2.60 -4.76
N VAL A 12 -7.56 -2.20 -3.51
CA VAL A 12 -8.10 -2.87 -2.32
C VAL A 12 -9.48 -2.34 -1.93
N ASP A 13 -9.82 -1.13 -2.33
CA ASP A 13 -11.17 -0.60 -2.22
C ASP A 13 -11.45 0.29 -3.45
N PRO A 14 -12.40 -0.07 -4.34
CA PRO A 14 -12.71 0.73 -5.52
C PRO A 14 -13.20 2.14 -5.17
N ASP A 15 -13.88 2.29 -4.03
CA ASP A 15 -14.39 3.55 -3.50
C ASP A 15 -13.45 4.16 -2.45
N GLY A 16 -12.24 3.60 -2.32
CA GLY A 16 -11.23 4.04 -1.37
C GLY A 16 -10.79 5.49 -1.59
N ASP A 17 -10.54 6.18 -0.49
CA ASP A 17 -10.13 7.58 -0.38
C ASP A 17 -8.65 7.74 0.04
N VAL A 18 -7.91 6.63 0.19
CA VAL A 18 -6.50 6.64 0.56
C VAL A 18 -5.67 5.90 -0.49
N ILE A 19 -4.57 6.52 -0.92
CA ILE A 19 -3.52 5.87 -1.70
C ILE A 19 -2.29 5.68 -0.82
N LEU A 20 -1.99 4.43 -0.43
CA LEU A 20 -0.75 4.09 0.26
C LEU A 20 0.35 3.85 -0.76
N ILE A 21 1.49 4.50 -0.59
CA ILE A 21 2.62 4.43 -1.51
C ILE A 21 3.81 3.86 -0.75
N LEU A 22 4.29 2.70 -1.18
CA LEU A 22 5.46 2.03 -0.62
C LEU A 22 6.61 2.17 -1.62
N PRO A 23 7.81 2.61 -1.19
CA PRO A 23 8.99 2.49 -2.04
C PRO A 23 9.20 1.01 -2.41
N ASN A 24 9.65 0.77 -3.63
CA ASN A 24 9.93 -0.57 -4.08
C ASN A 24 11.42 -0.85 -3.84
N GLU A 25 11.70 -1.71 -2.85
CA GLU A 25 13.05 -2.16 -2.49
C GLU A 25 13.56 -3.25 -3.46
N CYS A 26 12.71 -3.80 -4.34
CA CYS A 26 13.11 -4.88 -5.24
C CYS A 26 13.98 -4.36 -6.38
N GLY A 27 15.28 -4.66 -6.28
CA GLY A 27 16.18 -4.80 -7.40
C GLY A 27 17.05 -3.58 -7.67
N LEU A 28 18.11 -3.41 -6.88
CA LEU A 28 19.36 -2.87 -7.41
C LEU A 28 19.91 -3.87 -8.43
N SER A 29 19.31 -3.95 -9.62
CA SER A 29 20.07 -4.41 -10.77
C SER A 29 21.04 -3.29 -11.11
N PRO A 30 22.36 -3.48 -10.99
CA PRO A 30 23.33 -2.42 -11.26
C PRO A 30 23.33 -1.96 -12.73
N ASN A 31 22.53 -2.60 -13.60
CA ASN A 31 22.48 -2.35 -15.04
C ASN A 31 21.20 -1.66 -15.54
N SER A 32 20.23 -1.35 -14.68
CA SER A 32 19.03 -0.61 -15.08
C SER A 32 19.02 0.79 -14.46
N SER A 33 19.18 1.84 -15.26
CA SER A 33 19.04 3.25 -14.84
C SER A 33 17.62 3.64 -14.38
N GLN A 34 16.69 2.68 -14.31
CA GLN A 34 15.33 2.89 -13.84
C GLN A 34 15.21 2.46 -12.38
N ARG A 35 14.98 3.46 -11.52
CA ARG A 35 14.59 3.24 -10.13
C ARG A 35 13.26 2.46 -10.13
N PRO A 36 13.11 1.40 -9.32
CA PRO A 36 11.88 0.61 -9.29
C PRO A 36 10.68 1.51 -9.00
N ALA A 37 9.60 1.34 -9.78
CA ALA A 37 8.36 2.10 -9.56
C ALA A 37 7.79 1.75 -8.17
N PRO A 38 7.29 2.73 -7.40
CA PRO A 38 6.72 2.48 -6.08
C PRO A 38 5.44 1.66 -6.19
N THR A 39 5.19 0.80 -5.20
CA THR A 39 3.93 0.04 -5.12
C THR A 39 2.84 0.92 -4.52
N ARG A 40 1.63 0.86 -5.06
CA ARG A 40 0.51 1.68 -4.60
C ARG A 40 -0.70 0.82 -4.24
N PHE A 41 -1.39 1.18 -3.17
CA PHE A 41 -2.64 0.54 -2.74
C PHE A 41 -3.75 1.57 -2.60
N LYS A 42 -4.87 1.38 -3.29
CA LYS A 42 -6.10 2.15 -3.07
C LYS A 42 -6.93 1.47 -1.99
N ALA A 43 -7.15 2.16 -0.88
CA ALA A 43 -7.79 1.65 0.33
C ALA A 43 -8.75 2.70 0.90
N SER A 44 -9.57 2.30 1.89
CA SER A 44 -10.48 3.20 2.59
C SER A 44 -9.92 3.61 3.95
N SER A 45 -9.90 4.92 4.17
CA SER A 45 -9.55 5.57 5.44
C SER A 45 -10.39 5.04 6.61
N LYS A 46 -11.66 4.69 6.37
CA LYS A 46 -12.59 4.18 7.38
C LYS A 46 -12.16 2.81 7.88
N HIS A 47 -11.87 1.89 6.95
CA HIS A 47 -11.38 0.56 7.29
C HIS A 47 -10.01 0.64 7.99
N LEU A 48 -9.08 1.45 7.46
CA LEU A 48 -7.77 1.69 8.06
C LEU A 48 -7.88 2.25 9.50
N THR A 49 -8.75 3.25 9.69
CA THR A 49 -9.01 3.90 11.00
C THR A 49 -9.64 2.93 12.00
N LEU A 50 -10.55 2.07 11.53
CA LEU A 50 -11.20 1.07 12.37
C LEU A 50 -10.21 0.01 12.85
N ALA A 51 -9.31 -0.43 11.97
CA ALA A 51 -8.38 -1.53 12.24
C ALA A 51 -7.08 -1.10 12.93
N SER A 52 -6.70 0.19 12.89
CA SER A 52 -5.39 0.66 13.37
C SER A 52 -5.43 2.01 14.07
N ALA A 53 -4.91 2.04 15.30
CA ALA A 53 -4.71 3.28 16.05
C ALA A 53 -3.74 4.25 15.34
N PHE A 54 -2.76 3.71 14.61
CA PHE A 54 -1.83 4.51 13.81
C PHE A 54 -2.59 5.28 12.71
N PHE A 55 -3.38 4.58 11.90
CA PHE A 55 -4.15 5.24 10.84
C PHE A 55 -5.24 6.16 11.40
N LYS A 56 -5.85 5.80 12.53
CA LYS A 56 -6.79 6.68 13.24
C LYS A 56 -6.15 8.00 13.66
N ALA A 57 -4.94 7.96 14.22
CA ALA A 57 -4.20 9.17 14.57
C ALA A 57 -3.81 9.96 13.31
N GLN A 58 -3.39 9.27 12.26
CA GLN A 58 -2.91 9.89 11.02
C GLN A 58 -4.01 10.61 10.23
N PHE A 59 -5.22 10.05 10.19
CA PHE A 59 -6.40 10.59 9.50
C PHE A 59 -7.32 11.42 10.40
N SER A 60 -6.94 11.64 11.66
CA SER A 60 -7.62 12.59 12.53
C SER A 60 -7.57 14.00 11.92
N SER A 61 -8.67 14.74 12.01
CA SER A 61 -8.79 16.12 11.48
C SER A 61 -7.77 17.09 12.06
N ASN A 62 -7.17 16.76 13.21
CA ASN A 62 -6.12 17.56 13.83
C ASN A 62 -4.74 17.36 13.15
N TRP A 63 -4.60 16.36 12.28
CA TRP A 63 -3.38 16.03 11.56
C TRP A 63 -3.44 16.46 10.09
N ARG A 64 -2.27 16.74 9.50
CA ARG A 64 -2.16 17.21 8.10
C ARG A 64 -2.90 16.29 7.12
N LYS A 65 -2.76 14.98 7.28
CA LYS A 65 -3.37 13.99 6.38
C LYS A 65 -4.88 13.85 6.57
N GLY A 66 -5.39 14.01 7.79
CA GLY A 66 -6.84 14.07 8.03
C GLY A 66 -7.48 15.34 7.46
N ARG A 67 -6.79 16.49 7.52
CA ARG A 67 -7.27 17.72 6.86
C ARG A 67 -7.29 17.58 5.34
N GLU A 68 -6.18 17.12 4.76
CA GLU A 68 -6.07 16.86 3.31
C GLU A 68 -7.17 15.92 2.83
N LEU A 69 -7.45 14.84 3.57
CA LEU A 69 -8.52 13.91 3.28
C LEU A 69 -9.91 14.56 3.35
N GLY A 70 -10.17 15.40 4.36
CA GLY A 70 -11.45 16.10 4.50
C GLY A 70 -11.68 17.16 3.42
N GLU A 71 -10.63 17.86 2.99
CA GLU A 71 -10.70 18.93 1.98
C GLU A 71 -10.78 18.38 0.55
N ASN A 72 -9.96 17.37 0.23
CA ASN A 72 -9.81 16.86 -1.13
C ASN A 72 -10.63 15.58 -1.39
N GLY A 73 -11.21 14.98 -0.36
CA GLY A 73 -11.89 13.68 -0.41
C GLY A 73 -10.96 12.49 -0.68
N THR A 74 -9.65 12.73 -0.90
CA THR A 74 -8.63 11.71 -1.12
C THR A 74 -7.27 12.14 -0.56
N VAL A 75 -6.42 11.19 -0.19
CA VAL A 75 -5.08 11.48 0.34
C VAL A 75 -4.04 10.42 -0.06
N ALA A 76 -2.82 10.87 -0.38
CA ALA A 76 -1.68 9.98 -0.58
C ALA A 76 -0.80 9.91 0.69
N VAL A 77 -0.42 8.70 1.10
CA VAL A 77 0.42 8.44 2.28
C VAL A 77 1.64 7.62 1.88
N HIS A 78 2.84 8.18 2.05
CA HIS A 78 4.08 7.43 1.91
C HIS A 78 4.32 6.60 3.18
N ILE A 79 4.45 5.29 3.01
CA ILE A 79 4.79 4.35 4.08
C ILE A 79 6.27 4.02 3.94
N SER A 80 7.02 4.18 5.03
CA SER A 80 8.40 3.70 5.08
C SER A 80 8.40 2.18 5.14
N THR A 81 9.14 1.54 4.23
CA THR A 81 9.29 0.08 4.09
C THR A 81 10.32 -0.52 5.01
N ALA A 82 10.93 0.27 5.91
CA ALA A 82 12.01 -0.19 6.78
C ALA A 82 11.71 -1.52 7.49
N ASP A 83 10.42 -1.85 7.69
CA ASP A 83 9.98 -3.07 8.37
C ASP A 83 9.14 -4.03 7.50
N HIS A 84 8.63 -3.62 6.33
CA HIS A 84 7.61 -4.38 5.59
C HIS A 84 7.74 -4.27 4.06
N ASP A 85 7.77 -5.43 3.39
CA ASP A 85 7.73 -5.54 1.93
C ASP A 85 6.29 -5.36 1.37
N SER A 86 6.18 -5.20 0.05
CA SER A 86 4.89 -4.95 -0.62
C SER A 86 3.91 -6.13 -0.53
N TRP A 87 4.41 -7.36 -0.42
CA TRP A 87 3.56 -8.55 -0.27
C TRP A 87 2.92 -8.60 1.12
N THR A 88 3.72 -8.37 2.17
CA THR A 88 3.20 -8.24 3.54
C THR A 88 2.14 -7.14 3.63
N MET A 89 2.39 -5.99 3.00
CA MET A 89 1.41 -4.90 2.96
C MET A 89 0.12 -5.30 2.23
N SER A 90 0.21 -6.01 1.11
CA SER A 90 -0.96 -6.51 0.38
C SER A 90 -1.84 -7.41 1.26
N ILE A 91 -1.24 -8.32 2.02
CA ILE A 91 -1.97 -9.18 2.95
C ILE A 91 -2.65 -8.34 4.05
N LEU A 92 -1.92 -7.41 4.66
CA LEU A 92 -2.45 -6.53 5.69
C LEU A 92 -3.65 -5.71 5.18
N MET A 93 -3.54 -5.16 3.97
CA MET A 93 -4.64 -4.41 3.36
C MET A 93 -5.86 -5.32 3.12
N ASN A 94 -5.68 -6.54 2.61
CA ASN A 94 -6.78 -7.48 2.43
C ASN A 94 -7.43 -7.89 3.77
N MET A 95 -6.65 -8.04 4.85
CA MET A 95 -7.17 -8.28 6.20
C MET A 95 -8.04 -7.13 6.69
N ILE A 96 -7.54 -5.90 6.63
CA ILE A 96 -8.24 -4.70 7.09
C ILE A 96 -9.56 -4.49 6.33
N HIS A 97 -9.59 -4.86 5.05
CA HIS A 97 -10.76 -4.74 4.19
C HIS A 97 -11.69 -5.96 4.19
N GLY A 98 -11.45 -6.96 5.05
CA GLY A 98 -12.28 -8.15 5.14
C GLY A 98 -12.24 -9.06 3.91
N ARG A 99 -11.23 -8.91 3.05
CA ARG A 99 -11.03 -9.70 1.81
C ARG A 99 -10.33 -11.02 2.12
N GLN A 100 -10.95 -11.84 2.97
CA GLN A 100 -10.36 -13.08 3.49
C GLN A 100 -9.92 -14.07 2.39
N ARG A 101 -10.61 -14.09 1.24
CA ARG A 101 -10.27 -14.95 0.09
C ARG A 101 -8.91 -14.62 -0.53
N HIS A 102 -8.36 -13.43 -0.29
CA HIS A 102 -7.06 -12.98 -0.81
C HIS A 102 -5.92 -13.16 0.20
N ILE A 103 -6.21 -13.73 1.36
CA ILE A 103 -5.21 -14.03 2.39
C ILE A 103 -4.76 -15.47 2.19
N PRO A 104 -3.45 -15.74 2.04
CA PRO A 104 -2.95 -17.11 1.99
C PRO A 104 -3.24 -17.83 3.31
N PHE A 105 -3.96 -18.95 3.24
CA PHE A 105 -4.39 -19.72 4.43
C PHE A 105 -3.36 -20.78 4.86
N SER A 106 -2.34 -21.00 4.04
CA SER A 106 -1.17 -21.82 4.37
C SER A 106 0.07 -20.94 4.35
N ALA A 107 0.92 -21.05 5.38
CA ALA A 107 2.29 -20.57 5.27
C ALA A 107 2.90 -21.22 4.02
N VAL A 108 3.35 -20.42 3.07
CA VAL A 108 4.15 -20.93 1.97
C VAL A 108 5.47 -21.37 2.58
N GLU A 109 5.59 -22.64 2.97
CA GLU A 109 6.91 -23.26 3.08
C GLU A 109 7.45 -23.38 1.66
N GLY A 110 8.35 -22.48 1.29
CA GLY A 110 9.10 -22.59 0.06
C GLY A 110 9.49 -21.24 -0.52
N CYS A 111 10.77 -20.90 -0.40
CA CYS A 111 11.42 -20.08 -1.42
C CYS A 111 11.11 -20.72 -2.79
N PRO A 112 10.47 -20.01 -3.74
CA PRO A 112 10.40 -20.51 -5.10
C PRO A 112 11.83 -20.54 -5.66
N GLY A 113 12.26 -21.76 -6.00
CA GLY A 113 13.64 -22.07 -6.33
C GLY A 113 14.18 -21.42 -7.61
N HIS A 114 15.51 -21.26 -7.55
CA HIS A 114 16.52 -21.39 -8.61
C HIS A 114 16.48 -20.43 -9.80
#